data_AF-A0A1H5ZK35-F1
#
_entry.id   AF-A0A1H5ZK35-F1
#
_cell.length_a   1.000
_cell.length_b   1.000
_cell.length_c   1.000
_cell.angle_alpha   90.00
_cell.angle_beta   90.00
_cell.angle_gamma   90.00
#
_symmetry.space_group_name_H-M   'P 1'
#
loop_
_entity.id
_entity.type
_entity.pdbx_description
1 polymer ?
#
loop_
_entity_poly.entity_id
_entity_poly.type
_entity_poly.pdbx_seq_one_letter_code
_entity_poly.pdbx_strand_id
1 'polypeptide(L)' 'MKTILKFGSLLGLLLTIYPPVMYFMGDVDLDRMKWAMGIGMLLWFVTAPFWINRSVNNGQ' A
#
# COMPACT_ATOMS: atom_id res chain seq x y z
N MET A 1 2.60 -16.63 -7.68
CA MET A 1 2.23 -16.27 -6.30
C MET A 1 3.07 -15.13 -5.69
N LYS A 2 4.41 -15.11 -5.81
CA LYS A 2 5.25 -14.03 -5.26
C LYS A 2 5.01 -12.65 -5.89
N THR A 3 4.63 -12.62 -7.17
CA THR A 3 4.47 -11.39 -7.96
C THR A 3 3.22 -10.62 -7.57
N ILE A 4 2.09 -11.30 -7.34
CA ILE A 4 0.82 -10.66 -6.96
C ILE A 4 0.95 -9.97 -5.60
N LEU A 5 1.61 -10.59 -4.62
CA LEU A 5 1.84 -9.96 -3.31
C LEU A 5 2.81 -8.77 -3.40
N LYS A 6 3.84 -8.84 -4.25
CA LYS A 6 4.74 -7.71 -4.52
C LYS A 6 3.99 -6.55 -5.17
N PHE A 7 3.18 -6.81 -6.20
CA PHE A 7 2.36 -5.78 -6.84
C PHE A 7 1.32 -5.20 -5.89
N GLY A 8 0.67 -6.02 -5.05
CA GLY A 8 -0.27 -5.55 -4.02
C GLY A 8 0.39 -4.63 -2.99
N SER A 9 1.61 -4.96 -2.54
CA SER A 9 2.35 -4.09 -1.61
C SER A 9 2.85 -2.80 -2.28
N LEU A 10 3.31 -2.89 -3.54
CA LEU A 10 3.73 -1.72 -4.32
C LEU A 10 2.55 -0.78 -4.63
N LEU A 11 1.39 -1.35 -4.95
CA LEU A 11 0.14 -0.62 -5.13
C LEU A 11 -0.34 -0.01 -3.82
N GLY A 12 -0.28 -0.74 -2.70
CA GLY A 12 -0.59 -0.21 -1.38
C GLY A 12 0.30 0.98 -1.00
N LEU A 13 1.59 0.90 -1.31
CA LEU A 13 2.54 2.00 -1.11
C LEU A 13 2.29 3.18 -2.05
N LEU A 14 1.95 2.92 -3.32
CA LEU A 14 1.53 3.97 -4.25
C LEU A 14 0.24 4.64 -3.80
N LEU A 15 -0.71 3.88 -3.23
CA LEU A 15 -1.96 4.41 -2.68
C LEU A 15 -1.76 5.25 -1.41
N THR A 16 -0.61 5.22 -0.73
CA THR A 16 -0.35 6.17 0.37
C THR A 16 0.23 7.49 -0.13
N ILE A 17 0.79 7.53 -1.34
CA ILE A 17 1.43 8.72 -1.93
C ILE A 17 0.52 9.39 -2.96
N TYR A 18 -0.24 8.61 -3.74
CA TYR A 18 -1.06 9.11 -4.84
C TYR A 18 -2.23 10.00 -4.37
N PRO A 19 -3.06 9.60 -3.37
CA PRO A 19 -4.16 10.43 -2.88
C PRO A 19 -3.74 11.80 -2.33
N PRO A 20 -2.67 11.95 -1.52
CA PRO A 20 -2.21 13.28 -1.09
C PRO A 20 -1.76 14.14 -2.26
N VAL A 21 -1.04 13.58 -3.23
CA VAL A 21 -0.61 14.33 -4.43
C VAL A 21 -1.83 14.85 -5.21
N MET A 22 -2.85 14.01 -5.36
CA MET A 22 -4.09 14.34 -6.06
C MET A 22 -4.94 15.38 -5.29
N TYR A 23 -4.96 15.30 -3.96
CA TYR A 23 -5.57 16.31 -3.08
C TYR A 23 -4.86 17.66 -3.19
N PHE A 24 -3.52 17.68 -3.20
CA PHE A 24 -2.75 18.92 -3.38
C PHE A 24 -2.93 19.54 -4.77
N MET A 25 -3.24 18.74 -5.79
CA MET A 25 -3.63 19.24 -7.12
C MET A 25 -5.05 19.83 -7.16
N GLY A 26 -5.85 19.68 -6.10
CA GLY A 26 -7.24 20.15 -6.03
C GLY A 26 -8.24 19.24 -6.79
N ASP A 27 -7.79 18.07 -7.24
CA ASP A 27 -8.58 17.15 -8.07
C ASP A 27 -9.49 16.24 -7.21
N VAL A 28 -9.18 16.13 -5.91
CA VAL A 28 -9.85 15.20 -4.99
C VAL A 28 -10.21 15.88 -3.68
N ASP A 29 -11.44 15.68 -3.22
CA ASP A 29 -11.93 16.20 -1.94
C ASP A 29 -11.26 15.50 -0.73
N LEU A 30 -11.17 16.20 0.40
CA LEU A 30 -10.47 15.72 1.61
C LEU A 30 -11.08 14.39 2.10
N ASP A 31 -12.39 14.23 2.03
CA ASP A 31 -13.04 13.00 2.48
C ASP A 31 -12.71 11.80 1.57
N ARG A 32 -12.58 12.01 0.25
CA ARG A 32 -12.16 10.95 -0.67
C ARG A 32 -10.70 10.55 -0.41
N MET A 33 -9.83 11.52 -0.15
CA MET A 33 -8.43 11.26 0.19
C MET A 33 -8.31 10.42 1.47
N LYS A 34 -9.04 10.80 2.53
CA LYS A 34 -9.05 10.08 3.82
C LYS A 34 -9.49 8.63 3.66
N TRP A 35 -10.56 8.38 2.90
CA TRP A 35 -11.03 7.03 2.62
C TRP A 35 -10.03 6.21 1.78
N ALA A 36 -9.45 6.80 0.73
CA ALA A 36 -8.45 6.13 -0.10
C ALA A 36 -7.20 5.73 0.70
N MET A 37 -6.70 6.64 1.54
CA MET A 37 -5.57 6.35 2.42
C MET A 37 -5.89 5.31 3.49
N GLY A 38 -7.10 5.36 4.08
CA GLY A 38 -7.53 4.37 5.07
C GLY A 38 -7.62 2.96 4.48
N ILE A 39 -8.19 2.83 3.28
CA ILE A 39 -8.28 1.55 2.58
C ILE A 39 -6.89 1.06 2.14
N GLY A 40 -6.04 1.96 1.63
CA GLY A 40 -4.65 1.65 1.26
C GLY A 40 -3.82 1.17 2.46
N MET A 41 -3.97 1.81 3.61
CA MET A 41 -3.33 1.40 4.86
C MET A 41 -3.80 0.03 5.33
N LEU A 42 -5.12 -0.24 5.31
CA LEU A 42 -5.69 -1.55 5.66
C LEU A 42 -5.16 -2.66 4.73
N LEU A 43 -5.18 -2.41 3.41
CA LEU A 43 -4.63 -3.33 2.41
C LEU A 43 -3.15 -3.60 2.66
N TRP A 44 -2.36 -2.55 2.92
CA TRP A 44 -0.94 -2.71 3.23
C TRP A 44 -0.73 -3.47 4.54
N PHE A 45 -1.52 -3.21 5.58
CA PHE A 45 -1.40 -3.90 6.87
C PHE A 45 -1.67 -5.41 6.76
N VAL A 46 -2.63 -5.82 5.92
CA VAL A 46 -2.94 -7.24 5.68
C VAL A 46 -1.88 -7.89 4.78
N THR A 47 -1.31 -7.15 3.83
CA THR A 47 -0.37 -7.69 2.84
C THR A 47 1.11 -7.62 3.23
N ALA A 48 1.52 -6.63 4.02
CA ALA A 48 2.89 -6.43 4.51
C ALA A 48 3.46 -7.60 5.32
N PRO A 49 2.75 -8.19 6.32
CA PRO A 49 3.29 -9.30 7.11
C PRO A 49 3.56 -10.55 6.27
N PHE A 50 2.83 -10.74 5.17
CA PHE A 50 3.01 -11.87 4.25
C PHE A 50 4.31 -11.79 3.43
N TRP A 51 4.95 -10.62 3.33
CA TRP A 51 6.22 -10.46 2.61
C TRP A 51 7.41 -10.21 3.53
N ILE A 52 7.23 -9.48 4.63
CA ILE A 52 8.34 -9.13 5.54
C ILE A 52 8.91 -10.34 6.30
N ASN A 53 8.09 -11.37 6.55
CA ASN A 53 8.53 -12.58 7.24
C ASN A 53 9.28 -13.59 6.34
N ARG A 54 9.71 -13.19 5.14
CA ARG A 54 10.31 -14.10 4.15
C ARG A 54 11.82 -13.98 3.99
N SER A 55 12.49 -13.22 4.86
CA SER A 55 13.93 -12.99 4.81
C SER A 55 14.76 -13.74 5.86
N VAL A 56 14.20 -14.68 6.63
CA VAL A 56 15.00 -15.51 7.56
C VAL A 56 14.75 -16.99 7.30
N ASN A 57 15.18 -17.45 6.12
CA ASN A 57 15.68 -18.82 5.96
C ASN A 57 16.62 -18.86 4.74
N ASN A 58 17.77 -18.18 4.89
CA ASN A 58 18.98 -18.63 4.21
C ASN A 58 19.58 -19.67 5.16
N GLY A 59 19.08 -20.90 5.07
CA GLY A 59 19.81 -22.04 5.59
C GLY A 59 20.99 -22.32 4.66
N GLN A 60 22.10 -22.71 5.29
CA GLN A 60 23.40 -23.14 4.77
C GLN A 60 24.41 -22.01 4.58
#